data_AF-A0A3C2B2G3-F1
#
_entry.id   AF-A0A3C2B2G3-F1
#
_cell.length_a   1.000
_cell.length_b   1.000
_cell.length_c   1.000
_cell.angle_alpha   90.00
_cell.angle_beta   90.00
_cell.angle_gamma   90.00
#
_symmetry.space_group_name_H-M   'P 1'
#
loop_
_entity.id
_entity.type
_entity.pdbx_description
1 polymer ?
#
loop_
_entity_poly.entity_id
_entity_poly.type
_entity_poly.pdbx_seq_one_letter_code
_entity_poly.pdbx_strand_id
1 'polypeptide(L)'
;MFKLSLKNIWSRKGRLILTALAVIAGTTFLSGVFVFTDTIKGSFDKLFANAYASTDAYVRSSDVIEGEFGNDLRAHISVDLVELVEAVPGVVAAQPDVGGTAAISNAEGDILGGDGPPQFGGVWHEGAPSP
;
A
#
# COMPACT_ATOMS: atom_id res chain seq x y z
N MET A 1 -56.47 -6.12 4.78
CA MET A 1 -55.39 -7.00 5.24
C MET A 1 -54.26 -6.23 5.93
N PHE A 2 -53.64 -5.21 5.30
CA PHE A 2 -52.55 -4.41 5.91
C PHE A 2 -52.88 -3.77 7.28
N LYS A 3 -54.07 -3.18 7.43
CA LYS A 3 -54.54 -2.62 8.71
C LYS A 3 -54.66 -3.67 9.83
N LEU A 4 -54.95 -4.93 9.49
CA LEU A 4 -55.08 -6.03 10.45
C LEU A 4 -53.70 -6.51 10.90
N SER A 5 -52.74 -6.62 9.97
CA SER A 5 -51.35 -6.93 10.28
C SER A 5 -50.71 -5.87 11.18
N LEU A 6 -50.95 -4.58 10.90
CA LEU A 6 -50.41 -3.49 11.72
C LEU A 6 -50.98 -3.51 13.15
N LYS A 7 -52.27 -3.82 13.30
CA LYS A 7 -52.92 -3.94 14.61
C LYS A 7 -52.42 -5.16 15.41
N ASN A 8 -52.14 -6.28 14.73
CA ASN A 8 -51.52 -7.46 15.34
C ASN A 8 -50.07 -7.21 15.79
N ILE A 9 -49.29 -6.46 15.01
CA ILE A 9 -47.93 -6.04 15.38
C ILE A 9 -47.96 -5.14 16.62
N TRP A 10 -48.88 -4.17 16.64
CA TRP A 10 -49.06 -3.26 17.78
C TRP A 10 -49.58 -3.94 19.05
N SER A 11 -50.24 -5.10 18.94
CA SER A 11 -50.66 -5.88 20.12
C SER A 11 -49.50 -6.62 20.79
N ARG A 12 -48.35 -6.78 20.10
CA ARG A 12 -47.15 -7.51 20.57
C ARG A 12 -45.89 -6.64 20.52
N LYS A 13 -45.96 -5.46 21.16
CA LYS A 13 -44.91 -4.43 21.14
C LYS A 13 -43.53 -4.93 21.56
N GLY A 14 -43.44 -5.76 22.60
CA GLY A 14 -42.16 -6.28 23.10
C GLY A 14 -41.43 -7.16 22.07
N ARG A 15 -42.15 -8.10 21.44
CA ARG A 15 -41.57 -8.96 20.40
C ARG A 15 -41.14 -8.13 19.18
N LEU A 16 -41.95 -7.16 18.77
CA LEU A 16 -41.62 -6.26 17.66
C LEU A 16 -40.30 -5.53 17.92
N ILE A 17 -40.15 -4.90 19.08
CA ILE A 17 -38.95 -4.14 19.45
C ILE A 17 -37.72 -5.05 19.45
N LEU A 18 -37.80 -6.23 20.09
CA LEU A 18 -36.68 -7.18 20.15
C LEU A 18 -36.25 -7.64 18.75
N THR A 19 -37.20 -7.97 17.86
CA THR A 19 -36.85 -8.37 16.48
C THR A 19 -36.30 -7.20 15.66
N ALA A 20 -36.82 -5.99 15.83
CA ALA A 20 -36.31 -4.82 15.14
C ALA A 20 -34.88 -4.50 15.58
N LEU A 21 -34.60 -4.55 16.90
CA LEU A 21 -33.26 -4.36 17.44
C LEU A 21 -32.28 -5.43 16.95
N ALA A 22 -32.70 -6.69 16.87
CA ALA A 22 -31.84 -7.76 16.35
C ALA A 22 -31.45 -7.51 14.88
N VAL A 23 -32.40 -7.08 14.04
CA VAL A 23 -32.15 -6.76 12.63
C VAL A 23 -31.28 -5.51 12.49
N ILE A 24 -31.56 -4.45 13.26
CA ILE A 24 -30.76 -3.22 13.25
C ILE A 24 -29.33 -3.52 13.70
N ALA A 25 -29.14 -4.25 14.80
CA ALA A 25 -27.81 -4.60 15.28
C ALA A 25 -27.01 -5.40 14.24
N GLY A 26 -27.64 -6.38 13.58
CA GLY A 26 -27.00 -7.17 12.54
C GLY A 26 -26.63 -6.34 11.30
N THR A 27 -27.53 -5.49 10.83
CA THR A 27 -27.31 -4.65 9.62
C THR A 27 -26.31 -3.52 9.87
N THR A 28 -26.33 -2.89 11.05
CA THR A 28 -25.34 -1.87 11.45
C THR A 28 -23.94 -2.48 11.53
N PHE A 29 -23.81 -3.68 12.11
CA PHE A 29 -22.52 -4.36 12.18
C PHE A 29 -21.95 -4.65 10.77
N LEU A 30 -22.76 -5.22 9.89
CA LEU A 30 -22.34 -5.51 8.51
C LEU A 30 -21.98 -4.24 7.73
N SER A 31 -22.80 -3.19 7.84
CA SER A 31 -22.52 -1.89 7.22
C SER A 31 -21.23 -1.28 7.76
N GLY A 32 -20.95 -1.42 9.05
CA GLY A 32 -19.72 -0.92 9.67
C GLY A 32 -18.47 -1.60 9.12
N VAL A 33 -18.50 -2.93 8.98
CA VAL A 33 -17.38 -3.70 8.40
C VAL A 33 -17.13 -3.30 6.94
N PHE A 34 -18.18 -3.10 6.15
CA PHE A 34 -18.03 -2.64 4.76
C PHE A 34 -17.42 -1.24 4.67
N VAL A 35 -17.97 -0.27 5.41
CA VAL A 35 -17.42 1.10 5.41
C VAL A 35 -15.97 1.12 5.87
N PHE A 36 -15.65 0.36 6.93
CA PHE A 36 -14.27 0.26 7.42
C PHE A 36 -13.33 -0.33 6.37
N THR A 37 -13.74 -1.44 5.74
CA THR A 37 -12.96 -2.09 4.69
C THR A 37 -12.76 -1.16 3.49
N ASP A 38 -13.80 -0.47 3.05
CA ASP A 38 -13.73 0.45 1.91
C ASP A 38 -12.89 1.69 2.24
N THR A 39 -12.91 2.14 3.50
CA THR A 39 -12.04 3.23 3.97
C THR A 39 -10.58 2.82 3.94
N ILE A 40 -10.25 1.61 4.41
CA ILE A 40 -8.89 1.08 4.36
C ILE A 40 -8.41 0.97 2.91
N LYS A 41 -9.20 0.31 2.05
CA LYS A 41 -8.88 0.18 0.61
C LYS A 41 -8.67 1.53 -0.04
N GLY A 42 -9.62 2.46 0.13
CA GLY A 42 -9.51 3.80 -0.44
C GLY A 42 -8.32 4.60 0.11
N SER A 43 -7.88 4.33 1.33
CA SER A 43 -6.67 4.95 1.88
C SER A 43 -5.40 4.40 1.22
N PHE A 44 -5.32 3.08 1.05
CA PHE A 44 -4.22 2.45 0.33
C PHE A 44 -4.19 2.84 -1.15
N ASP A 45 -5.34 2.85 -1.83
CA ASP A 45 -5.44 3.25 -3.23
C ASP A 45 -4.94 4.68 -3.43
N LYS A 46 -5.32 5.61 -2.54
CA LYS A 46 -4.81 6.99 -2.56
C LYS A 46 -3.32 7.05 -2.25
N LEU A 47 -2.85 6.25 -1.29
CA LEU A 47 -1.43 6.21 -0.94
C LEU A 47 -0.60 5.77 -2.14
N PHE A 48 -0.97 4.68 -2.80
CA PHE A 48 -0.25 4.18 -3.99
C PHE A 48 -0.41 5.10 -5.20
N ALA A 49 -1.60 5.67 -5.44
CA ALA A 49 -1.82 6.61 -6.53
C ALA A 49 -1.01 7.90 -6.34
N ASN A 50 -0.87 8.40 -5.11
CA ASN A 50 -0.03 9.55 -4.81
C ASN A 50 1.45 9.18 -4.86
N ALA A 51 1.82 8.00 -4.35
CA ALA A 51 3.21 7.59 -4.31
C ALA A 51 3.79 7.45 -5.72
N TYR A 52 3.06 6.77 -6.60
CA TYR A 52 3.48 6.50 -7.97
C TYR A 52 2.83 7.44 -8.99
N ALA A 53 2.41 8.64 -8.60
CA ALA A 53 1.68 9.57 -9.47
C ALA A 53 2.44 9.91 -10.78
N SER A 54 3.77 9.83 -10.75
CA SER A 54 4.66 10.10 -11.88
C SER A 54 5.39 8.85 -12.39
N THR A 55 4.99 7.65 -11.95
CA THR A 55 5.70 6.41 -12.24
C THR A 55 4.74 5.38 -12.83
N ASP A 56 4.83 5.17 -14.14
CA ASP A 56 3.98 4.20 -14.85
C ASP A 56 4.55 2.77 -14.83
N ALA A 57 5.88 2.62 -14.80
CA ALA A 57 6.54 1.32 -14.87
C ALA A 57 7.92 1.32 -14.21
N TYR A 58 8.37 0.11 -13.81
CA TYR A 58 9.71 -0.15 -13.30
C TYR A 58 10.45 -1.13 -14.21
N VAL A 59 11.69 -0.79 -14.56
CA VAL A 59 12.62 -1.71 -15.23
C VAL A 59 13.60 -2.23 -14.18
N ARG A 60 13.65 -3.55 -14.01
CA ARG A 60 14.45 -4.22 -12.97
C ARG A 60 14.97 -5.57 -13.44
N SER A 61 16.03 -6.09 -12.81
CA SER A 61 16.60 -7.38 -13.20
C SER A 61 15.62 -8.54 -13.02
N SER A 62 15.67 -9.49 -13.96
CA SER A 62 15.01 -10.80 -13.85
C SER A 62 15.70 -11.73 -12.85
N ASP A 63 16.98 -11.46 -12.55
CA ASP A 63 17.74 -12.26 -11.60
C ASP A 63 17.34 -11.87 -10.17
N VAL A 64 16.77 -12.85 -9.48
CA VAL A 64 16.27 -12.73 -8.11
C VAL A 64 17.01 -13.72 -7.23
N ILE A 65 17.52 -13.23 -6.12
CA ILE A 65 18.06 -14.03 -5.02
C ILE A 65 17.08 -13.91 -3.86
N GLU A 66 16.56 -15.03 -3.38
CA GLU A 66 15.75 -15.04 -2.16
C GLU A 66 16.64 -14.62 -0.98
N GLY A 67 16.29 -13.50 -0.35
CA GLY A 67 16.94 -13.06 0.89
C GLY A 67 16.48 -13.88 2.09
N GLU A 68 17.29 -13.88 3.14
CA GLU A 68 17.10 -14.68 4.37
C GLU A 68 15.77 -14.43 5.10
N PHE A 69 15.14 -13.28 4.86
CA PHE A 69 13.86 -12.86 5.46
C PHE A 69 12.70 -12.75 4.47
N GLY A 70 12.80 -13.38 3.30
CA GLY A 70 11.75 -13.35 2.27
C GLY A 70 11.70 -12.04 1.47
N ASN A 71 12.74 -11.20 1.59
CA ASN A 71 12.93 -10.06 0.71
C ASN A 71 13.76 -10.49 -0.50
N ASP A 72 13.12 -10.53 -1.67
CA ASP A 72 13.76 -10.77 -2.96
C ASP A 72 14.80 -9.69 -3.25
N LEU A 73 16.07 -10.06 -3.23
CA LEU A 73 17.16 -9.19 -3.67
C LEU A 73 17.31 -9.35 -5.18
N ARG A 74 17.12 -8.25 -5.91
CA ARG A 74 17.34 -8.24 -7.37
C ARG A 74 18.75 -7.80 -7.68
N ALA A 75 19.35 -8.41 -8.71
CA ALA A 75 20.63 -7.94 -9.22
C ALA A 75 20.50 -6.50 -9.75
N HIS A 76 21.57 -5.73 -9.62
CA HIS A 76 21.67 -4.41 -10.24
C HIS A 76 21.67 -4.55 -11.77
N ILE A 77 21.10 -3.57 -12.45
CA ILE A 77 21.10 -3.45 -13.90
C ILE A 77 21.97 -2.26 -14.33
N SER A 78 22.45 -2.26 -15.58
CA SER A 78 23.28 -1.14 -16.06
C SER A 78 22.48 0.15 -16.13
N VAL A 79 23.12 1.26 -15.75
CA VAL A 79 22.57 2.61 -15.87
C VAL A 79 22.33 3.01 -17.34
N ASP A 80 23.06 2.41 -18.28
CA ASP A 80 22.91 2.66 -19.73
C ASP A 80 21.50 2.30 -20.24
N LEU A 81 20.75 1.47 -19.49
CA LEU A 81 19.36 1.15 -19.83
C LEU A 81 18.43 2.36 -19.72
N VAL A 82 18.78 3.41 -18.97
CA VAL A 82 17.99 4.64 -18.91
C VAL A 82 17.84 5.24 -20.30
N GLU A 83 18.94 5.40 -21.03
CA GLU A 83 18.95 5.95 -22.39
C GLU A 83 18.13 5.08 -23.36
N LEU A 84 18.20 3.75 -23.20
CA LEU A 84 17.40 2.81 -23.97
C LEU A 84 15.90 2.97 -23.70
N VAL A 85 15.51 3.15 -22.42
CA VAL A 85 14.11 3.29 -21.99
C VAL A 85 13.54 4.64 -22.43
N GLU A 86 14.31 5.73 -22.32
CA GLU A 86 13.90 7.05 -22.81
C GLU A 86 13.65 7.07 -24.33
N ALA A 87 14.36 6.23 -25.09
CA ALA A 87 14.16 6.10 -26.53
C ALA A 87 12.85 5.36 -26.91
N VAL A 88 12.15 4.74 -25.96
CA VAL A 88 10.90 4.01 -26.24
C VAL A 88 9.75 4.98 -26.49
N PRO A 89 8.99 4.84 -27.61
CA PRO A 89 7.86 5.71 -27.89
C PRO A 89 6.82 5.70 -26.75
N GLY A 90 6.50 6.89 -26.23
CA GLY A 90 5.54 7.06 -25.14
C GLY A 90 6.17 7.25 -23.76
N VAL A 91 7.48 7.05 -23.61
CA VAL A 91 8.21 7.39 -22.38
C VAL A 91 8.48 8.89 -22.35
N VAL A 92 8.02 9.57 -21.29
CA VAL A 92 8.20 11.01 -21.11
C VAL A 92 9.54 11.31 -20.43
N ALA A 93 9.95 10.47 -19.48
CA ALA A 93 11.21 10.55 -18.75
C ALA A 93 11.58 9.17 -18.20
N ALA A 94 12.86 8.87 -18.05
CA ALA A 94 13.32 7.72 -17.28
C ALA A 94 14.36 8.15 -16.24
N GLN A 95 14.18 7.70 -15.01
CA GLN A 95 15.06 8.03 -13.89
C GLN A 95 15.80 6.74 -13.45
N PRO A 96 17.14 6.76 -13.30
CA PRO A 96 17.83 5.67 -12.64
C PRO A 96 17.50 5.69 -11.15
N ASP A 97 17.09 4.55 -10.60
CA ASP A 97 16.93 4.36 -9.16
C ASP A 97 17.80 3.20 -8.69
N VAL A 98 18.50 3.40 -7.58
CA VAL A 98 19.33 2.38 -6.93
C VAL A 98 19.23 2.58 -5.42
N GLY A 99 18.84 1.51 -4.75
CA GLY A 99 18.74 1.42 -3.30
C GLY A 99 19.47 0.19 -2.79
N GLY A 100 19.88 0.22 -1.53
CA GLY A 100 20.56 -0.89 -0.89
C GLY A 100 20.95 -0.59 0.54
N THR A 101 21.86 -1.39 1.08
CA THR A 101 22.42 -1.14 2.40
C THR A 101 23.50 -0.06 2.31
N ALA A 102 23.38 0.99 3.11
CA ALA A 102 24.38 2.06 3.18
C ALA A 102 24.82 2.28 4.62
N ALA A 103 26.06 1.90 4.92
CA ALA A 103 26.68 2.09 6.23
C ALA A 103 27.60 3.32 6.19
N ILE A 104 27.59 4.13 7.26
CA ILE A 104 28.51 5.25 7.41
C ILE A 104 29.78 4.73 8.09
N SER A 105 30.96 5.05 7.55
CA SER A 105 32.24 4.71 8.19
C SER A 105 32.97 5.95 8.73
N ASN A 106 33.81 5.76 9.75
CA ASN A 106 34.78 6.78 10.18
C ASN A 106 35.98 6.87 9.20
N ALA A 107 36.93 7.76 9.49
CA ALA A 107 38.13 7.95 8.67
C ALA A 107 39.07 6.72 8.72
N GLU A 108 38.97 5.93 9.78
CA GLU A 108 39.72 4.71 10.04
C GLU A 108 39.12 3.47 9.33
N GLY A 109 37.93 3.60 8.75
CA GLY A 109 37.22 2.52 8.03
C GLY A 109 36.31 1.66 8.91
N ASP A 110 36.18 1.98 10.20
CA ASP A 110 35.22 1.33 11.08
C ASP A 110 33.80 1.78 10.74
N ILE A 111 32.89 0.81 10.58
CA ILE A 111 31.48 1.08 10.36
C ILE A 111 30.87 1.66 11.64
N LEU A 112 30.26 2.82 11.51
CA LEU A 112 29.51 3.49 12.56
C LEU A 112 28.08 2.92 12.59
N GLY A 113 27.74 2.23 13.67
CA GLY A 113 26.44 1.60 13.85
C GLY A 113 26.41 0.14 13.40
N GLY A 114 25.28 -0.32 12.86
CA GLY A 114 25.08 -1.70 12.39
C GLY A 114 24.44 -2.66 13.40
N ASP A 115 24.54 -2.37 14.70
CA ASP A 115 23.96 -3.18 15.79
C ASP A 115 22.51 -2.78 16.13
N GLY A 116 21.74 -2.41 15.11
CA GLY A 116 20.43 -1.76 15.24
C GLY A 116 19.52 -1.99 14.02
N PRO A 117 18.54 -1.11 13.74
CA PRO A 117 17.66 -1.27 12.58
C PRO A 117 18.46 -1.26 11.27
N PRO A 118 17.95 -1.90 10.19
CA PRO A 118 18.66 -2.01 8.93
C PRO A 118 19.06 -0.63 8.39
N GLN A 119 20.31 -0.53 7.93
CA GLN A 119 20.81 0.70 7.31
C GLN A 119 20.43 0.68 5.84
N PHE A 120 19.54 1.59 5.41
CA PHE A 120 19.16 1.76 4.01
C PHE A 120 19.78 3.03 3.45
N GLY A 121 20.20 2.97 2.19
CA GLY A 121 20.55 4.14 1.40
C GLY A 121 20.04 4.00 -0.03
N GLY A 122 19.88 5.14 -0.68
CA GLY A 122 19.46 5.20 -2.07
C GLY A 122 20.00 6.45 -2.74
N VAL A 123 19.82 6.54 -4.05
CA VAL A 123 20.16 7.74 -4.81
C VAL A 123 19.20 8.89 -4.50
N TRP A 124 19.76 10.10 -4.52
CA TRP A 124 18.97 11.31 -4.38
C TRP A 124 18.37 11.71 -5.73
N HIS A 125 17.13 12.20 -5.72
CA HIS A 125 16.46 12.72 -6.90
C HIS A 125 16.00 14.16 -6.66
N GLU A 126 16.33 15.06 -7.60
CA GLU A 126 15.81 16.42 -7.61
C GLU A 126 14.38 16.43 -8.18
N GLY A 127 13.43 15.97 -7.37
CA GLY A 127 12.01 15.90 -7.70
C GLY A 127 11.14 15.78 -6.45
N ALA A 128 9.82 15.95 -6.57
CA ALA A 128 8.93 15.62 -5.47
C ALA A 128 9.12 14.13 -5.12
N PRO A 129 9.42 13.78 -3.86
CA PRO A 129 9.69 12.40 -3.50
C PRO A 129 8.46 11.54 -3.87
N SER A 130 8.67 10.58 -4.77
CA SER A 130 7.89 9.35 -4.70
C SER A 130 8.28 8.69 -3.36
N PRO A 131 7.33 8.43 -2.45
CA PRO A 131 7.54 7.53 -1.32
C PRO A 131 8.09 6.18 -1.76
#